data_AF-A0A971RD85-F1
#
_entry.id   AF-A0A971RD85-F1
#
_cell.length_a   1.000
_cell.length_b   1.000
_cell.length_c   1.000
_cell.angle_alpha   90.00
_cell.angle_beta   90.00
_cell.angle_gamma   90.00
#
_symmetry.space_group_name_H-M   'P 1'
#
loop_
_entity.id
_entity.type
_entity.pdbx_description
1 polymer ?
#
loop_
_entity_poly.entity_id
_entity_poly.type
_entity_poly.pdbx_seq_one_letter_code
_entity_poly.pdbx_strand_id
1 'polypeptide(L)'
;MDWRSDFQTDERNISLEATLTRLGLAVQPPALEQLEAAALCYLACAAGMARHLLAVAREGAAGASQMGPVSEAAREDALTVHTSAADAVAALDVVLQRLLDGLSGEEAFRQAITAVRPTFHDISNLLVGINCFSETLLLDLPEGSHIHTVFRAVALAGAQASRLARERAAFQRLLDLRDAAGPAEWQERDGEMLERLIARWQEGEGAAGELSEVERTVLQTARQRTET
;
A
#
# COMPACT_ATOMS: atom_id res chain seq x y z
N MET A 1 -6.98 7.83 -33.55
CA MET A 1 -7.47 7.14 -32.34
C MET A 1 -6.96 7.95 -31.16
N ASP A 2 -7.84 8.50 -30.34
CA ASP A 2 -7.45 9.32 -29.19
C ASP A 2 -7.18 8.41 -28.00
N TRP A 3 -5.92 8.01 -27.83
CA TRP A 3 -5.46 7.08 -26.79
C TRP A 3 -5.64 7.63 -25.37
N ARG A 4 -5.95 8.92 -25.21
CA ARG A 4 -6.18 9.56 -23.91
C ARG A 4 -7.48 9.11 -23.24
N SER A 5 -8.43 8.56 -24.01
CA SER A 5 -9.65 7.98 -23.43
C SER A 5 -9.38 6.78 -22.54
N ASP A 6 -8.21 6.16 -22.67
CA ASP A 6 -7.83 4.95 -21.93
C ASP A 6 -7.36 5.28 -20.49
N PHE A 7 -7.29 6.57 -20.12
CA PHE A 7 -6.77 7.07 -18.84
C PHE A 7 -7.84 7.75 -17.97
N GLN A 8 -9.11 7.36 -18.11
CA GLN A 8 -10.19 7.93 -17.29
C GLN A 8 -10.06 7.54 -15.81
N THR A 9 -10.57 8.41 -14.93
CA THR A 9 -10.63 8.12 -13.50
C THR A 9 -11.42 6.84 -13.26
N ASP A 10 -10.74 5.87 -12.66
CA ASP A 10 -11.25 4.53 -12.50
C ASP A 10 -12.25 4.41 -11.34
N GLU A 11 -13.40 3.76 -11.55
CA GLU A 11 -14.36 3.43 -10.48
C GLU A 11 -13.69 2.62 -9.35
N ARG A 12 -12.63 1.88 -9.68
CA ARG A 12 -11.78 1.16 -8.72
C ARG A 12 -11.15 2.10 -7.68
N ASN A 13 -10.74 3.31 -8.08
CA ASN A 13 -10.18 4.30 -7.14
C ASN A 13 -11.22 4.74 -6.12
N ILE A 14 -12.46 5.00 -6.58
CA ILE A 14 -13.57 5.41 -5.71
C ILE A 14 -13.89 4.29 -4.71
N SER A 15 -13.93 3.02 -5.16
CA SER A 15 -14.16 1.87 -4.28
C SER A 15 -13.10 1.76 -3.19
N LEU A 16 -11.81 1.84 -3.58
CA LEU A 16 -10.71 1.73 -2.62
C LEU A 16 -10.74 2.85 -1.57
N GLU A 17 -11.09 4.08 -1.96
CA GLU A 17 -11.28 5.18 -1.02
C GLU A 17 -12.45 4.98 -0.07
N ALA A 18 -13.57 4.46 -0.58
CA ALA A 18 -14.72 4.13 0.26
C ALA A 18 -14.35 3.04 1.28
N THR A 19 -13.58 2.02 0.87
CA THR A 19 -13.07 0.98 1.77
C THR A 19 -12.11 1.54 2.80
N LEU A 20 -11.15 2.39 2.40
CA LEU A 20 -10.25 3.08 3.35
C LEU A 20 -11.01 3.92 4.37
N THR A 21 -12.04 4.64 3.92
CA THR A 21 -12.90 5.45 4.81
C THR A 21 -13.63 4.57 5.81
N ARG A 22 -14.25 3.47 5.35
CA ARG A 22 -14.91 2.50 6.22
C ARG A 22 -13.94 1.85 7.21
N LEU A 23 -12.73 1.54 6.75
CA LEU A 23 -11.69 1.00 7.60
C LEU A 23 -11.24 2.01 8.66
N GLY A 24 -11.06 3.28 8.30
CA GLY A 24 -10.76 4.36 9.25
C GLY A 24 -11.81 4.49 10.36
N LEU A 25 -13.09 4.38 10.00
CA LEU A 25 -14.18 4.39 10.98
C LEU A 25 -14.19 3.15 11.89
N ALA A 26 -13.86 1.97 11.34
CA ALA A 26 -13.88 0.70 12.07
C ALA A 26 -12.64 0.49 12.96
N VAL A 27 -11.50 1.07 12.57
CA VAL A 27 -10.22 0.97 13.28
C VAL A 27 -10.24 1.93 14.47
N GLN A 28 -10.88 1.48 15.55
CA GLN A 28 -10.92 2.17 16.85
C GLN A 28 -10.01 1.45 17.86
N PRO A 29 -9.44 2.16 18.87
CA PRO A 29 -8.50 1.55 19.82
C PRO A 29 -9.01 0.24 20.47
N PRO A 30 -10.27 0.11 20.94
CA PRO A 30 -10.75 -1.14 21.54
C PRO A 30 -10.79 -2.33 20.57
N ALA A 31 -11.01 -2.08 19.28
CA ALA A 31 -10.99 -3.12 18.25
C ALA A 31 -9.54 -3.54 17.97
N LEU A 32 -8.64 -2.57 17.90
CA LEU A 32 -7.23 -2.84 17.68
C LEU A 32 -6.56 -3.53 18.86
N GLU A 33 -6.90 -3.19 20.11
CA GLU A 33 -6.39 -3.80 21.36
C GLU A 33 -6.55 -5.33 21.40
N GLN A 34 -7.53 -5.88 20.68
CA GLN A 34 -7.79 -7.31 20.60
C GLN A 34 -6.97 -8.03 19.52
N LEU A 35 -6.24 -7.29 18.68
CA LEU A 35 -5.47 -7.83 17.57
C LEU A 35 -4.00 -8.06 17.97
N GLU A 36 -3.37 -9.10 17.41
CA GLU A 36 -1.93 -9.35 17.54
C GLU A 36 -1.10 -8.26 16.84
N ALA A 37 0.18 -8.09 17.22
CA ALA A 37 1.05 -7.08 16.60
C ALA A 37 1.14 -7.26 15.07
N ALA A 38 1.13 -8.50 14.61
CA ALA A 38 1.13 -8.83 13.20
C ALA A 38 -0.09 -8.28 12.45
N ALA A 39 -1.28 -8.36 13.04
CA ALA A 39 -2.50 -7.83 12.44
C ALA A 39 -2.43 -6.30 12.29
N LEU A 40 -1.89 -5.61 13.31
CA LEU A 40 -1.61 -4.17 13.25
C LEU A 40 -0.64 -3.84 12.11
N CYS A 41 0.44 -4.61 11.96
CA CYS A 41 1.40 -4.43 10.88
C CYS A 41 0.75 -4.60 9.49
N TYR A 42 -0.14 -5.59 9.34
CA TYR A 42 -0.89 -5.83 8.10
C TYR A 42 -1.82 -4.67 7.76
N LEU A 43 -2.58 -4.16 8.72
CA LEU A 43 -3.47 -3.00 8.54
C LEU A 43 -2.69 -1.75 8.13
N ALA A 44 -1.61 -1.43 8.85
CA ALA A 44 -0.80 -0.27 8.54
C ALA A 44 -0.18 -0.36 7.14
N CYS A 45 0.44 -1.51 6.80
CA CYS A 45 1.05 -1.70 5.49
C CYS A 45 0.02 -1.62 4.35
N ALA A 46 -1.16 -2.25 4.52
CA ALA A 46 -2.20 -2.24 3.50
C ALA A 46 -2.80 -0.84 3.30
N ALA A 47 -3.08 -0.11 4.38
CA ALA A 47 -3.58 1.25 4.31
C ALA A 47 -2.56 2.21 3.67
N GLY A 48 -1.28 2.12 4.06
CA GLY A 48 -0.21 2.91 3.47
C GLY A 48 0.01 2.58 1.98
N MET A 49 -0.03 1.29 1.60
CA MET A 49 0.04 0.90 0.18
C MET A 49 -1.11 1.50 -0.62
N ALA A 50 -2.32 1.54 -0.06
CA ALA A 50 -3.51 2.05 -0.74
C ALA A 50 -3.39 3.55 -1.01
N ARG A 51 -2.93 4.31 -0.01
CA ARG A 51 -2.64 5.74 -0.17
C ARG A 51 -1.65 6.01 -1.31
N HIS A 52 -0.56 5.24 -1.37
CA HIS A 52 0.43 5.41 -2.43
C HIS A 52 -0.05 4.93 -3.81
N LEU A 53 -0.77 3.81 -3.88
CA LEU A 53 -1.33 3.32 -5.15
C LEU A 53 -2.42 4.23 -5.71
N LEU A 54 -3.24 4.85 -4.85
CA LEU A 54 -4.18 5.89 -5.27
C LEU A 54 -3.45 7.10 -5.84
N ALA A 55 -2.31 7.50 -5.27
CA ALA A 55 -1.47 8.56 -5.82
C ALA A 55 -0.92 8.17 -7.21
N VAL A 56 -0.35 6.98 -7.35
CA VAL A 56 0.12 6.43 -8.64
C VAL A 56 -1.01 6.45 -9.68
N ALA A 57 -2.19 5.93 -9.35
CA ALA A 57 -3.31 5.83 -10.28
C ALA A 57 -3.82 7.20 -10.73
N ARG A 58 -3.95 8.16 -9.79
CA ARG A 58 -4.43 9.51 -10.07
C ARG A 58 -3.43 10.34 -10.85
N GLU A 59 -2.19 10.37 -10.39
CA GLU A 59 -1.12 11.15 -11.02
C GLU A 59 -0.74 10.54 -12.37
N GLY A 60 -0.71 9.21 -12.49
CA GLY A 60 -0.46 8.52 -13.75
C GLY A 60 -1.53 8.82 -14.80
N ALA A 61 -2.81 8.77 -14.41
CA ALA A 61 -3.92 9.14 -15.31
C ALA A 61 -3.87 10.62 -15.71
N ALA A 62 -3.68 11.52 -14.74
CA ALA A 62 -3.58 12.95 -14.98
C ALA A 62 -2.39 13.29 -15.89
N GLY A 63 -1.22 12.69 -15.62
CA GLY A 63 -0.01 12.85 -16.42
C GLY A 63 -0.22 12.36 -17.85
N ALA A 64 -0.71 11.13 -18.03
CA ALA A 64 -0.94 10.56 -19.35
C ALA A 64 -1.90 11.40 -20.20
N SER A 65 -2.97 11.95 -19.60
CA SER A 65 -3.90 12.84 -20.31
C SER A 65 -3.25 14.13 -20.82
N GLN A 66 -2.16 14.58 -20.19
CA GLN A 66 -1.44 15.81 -20.50
C GLN A 66 -0.17 15.59 -21.33
N MET A 67 0.19 14.34 -21.61
CA MET A 67 1.32 14.02 -22.48
C MET A 67 1.11 14.64 -23.87
N GLY A 68 2.10 15.42 -24.30
CA GLY A 68 2.20 15.94 -25.65
C GLY A 68 2.60 14.86 -26.66
N PRO A 69 3.13 15.24 -27.84
CA PRO A 69 3.72 14.26 -28.75
C PRO A 69 4.95 13.63 -28.08
N VAL A 70 4.83 12.34 -27.75
CA VAL A 70 5.90 11.50 -27.19
C VAL A 70 6.18 10.32 -28.13
N SER A 71 7.23 9.55 -27.86
CA SER A 71 7.48 8.28 -28.56
C SER A 71 6.33 7.30 -28.32
N GLU A 72 6.15 6.36 -29.25
CA GLU A 72 5.19 5.26 -29.08
C GLU A 72 5.53 4.40 -27.86
N ALA A 73 6.83 4.17 -27.60
CA ALA A 73 7.31 3.48 -26.41
C ALA A 73 6.90 4.18 -25.10
N ALA A 74 7.12 5.50 -24.99
CA ALA A 74 6.71 6.26 -23.80
C ALA A 74 5.19 6.23 -23.58
N ARG A 75 4.40 6.17 -24.65
CA ARG A 75 2.94 6.00 -24.56
C ARG A 75 2.57 4.61 -24.02
N GLU A 76 3.22 3.56 -24.50
CA GLU A 76 3.00 2.18 -24.04
C GLU A 76 3.42 1.98 -22.58
N ASP A 77 4.53 2.58 -22.17
CA ASP A 77 5.01 2.57 -20.79
C ASP A 77 4.01 3.28 -19.86
N ALA A 78 3.55 4.49 -20.25
CA ALA A 78 2.55 5.23 -19.49
C ALA A 78 1.23 4.45 -19.35
N LEU A 79 0.79 3.78 -20.42
CA LEU A 79 -0.39 2.90 -20.40
C LEU A 79 -0.18 1.72 -19.44
N THR A 80 1.00 1.10 -19.48
CA THR A 80 1.31 -0.04 -18.61
C THR A 80 1.35 0.34 -17.14
N VAL A 81 1.91 1.51 -16.81
CA VAL A 81 1.86 2.07 -15.45
C VAL A 81 0.41 2.27 -15.02
N HIS A 82 -0.43 2.85 -15.89
CA HIS A 82 -1.83 3.12 -15.57
C HIS A 82 -2.64 1.84 -15.33
N THR A 83 -2.56 0.86 -16.24
CA THR A 83 -3.30 -0.40 -16.10
C THR A 83 -2.82 -1.20 -14.89
N SER A 84 -1.50 -1.28 -14.68
CA SER A 84 -0.93 -1.96 -13.51
C SER A 84 -1.34 -1.30 -12.19
N ALA A 85 -1.40 0.03 -12.15
CA ALA A 85 -1.86 0.77 -10.98
C ALA A 85 -3.34 0.50 -10.69
N ALA A 86 -4.18 0.50 -11.71
CA ALA A 86 -5.61 0.25 -11.56
C ALA A 86 -5.91 -1.19 -11.11
N ASP A 87 -5.16 -2.17 -11.62
CA ASP A 87 -5.25 -3.56 -11.17
C ASP A 87 -4.75 -3.73 -9.73
N ALA A 88 -3.68 -3.02 -9.35
CA ALA A 88 -3.16 -3.04 -8.00
C ALA A 88 -4.13 -2.40 -7.00
N VAL A 89 -4.81 -1.32 -7.40
CA VAL A 89 -5.89 -0.67 -6.64
C VAL A 89 -7.03 -1.65 -6.38
N ALA A 90 -7.52 -2.36 -7.42
CA ALA A 90 -8.59 -3.34 -7.25
C ALA A 90 -8.18 -4.51 -6.35
N ALA A 91 -6.97 -5.05 -6.55
CA ALA A 91 -6.45 -6.12 -5.71
C ALA A 91 -6.35 -5.68 -4.24
N LEU A 92 -5.87 -4.47 -3.98
CA LEU A 92 -5.74 -3.94 -2.63
C LEU A 92 -7.07 -3.59 -1.99
N ASP A 93 -8.09 -3.18 -2.77
CA ASP A 93 -9.45 -2.99 -2.26
C ASP A 93 -10.00 -4.31 -1.70
N VAL A 94 -9.83 -5.41 -2.44
CA VAL A 94 -10.21 -6.75 -1.95
C VAL A 94 -9.47 -7.10 -0.65
N VAL A 95 -8.17 -6.81 -0.57
CA VAL A 95 -7.40 -7.03 0.66
C VAL A 95 -8.01 -6.25 1.82
N LEU A 96 -8.22 -4.94 1.66
CA LEU A 96 -8.72 -4.08 2.74
C LEU A 96 -10.14 -4.46 3.17
N GLN A 97 -11.02 -4.86 2.25
CA GLN A 97 -12.34 -5.39 2.59
C GLN A 97 -12.25 -6.64 3.46
N ARG A 98 -11.34 -7.58 3.12
CA ARG A 98 -11.13 -8.79 3.92
C ARG A 98 -10.57 -8.48 5.30
N LEU A 99 -9.62 -7.55 5.39
CA LEU A 99 -9.07 -7.12 6.69
C LEU A 99 -10.14 -6.43 7.54
N LEU A 100 -11.00 -5.62 6.92
CA LEU A 100 -12.15 -4.98 7.58
C LEU A 100 -13.12 -6.02 8.16
N ASP A 101 -13.49 -7.03 7.37
CA ASP A 101 -14.35 -8.14 7.84
C ASP A 101 -13.70 -8.92 9.01
N GLY A 102 -12.37 -9.01 8.99
CA GLY A 102 -11.56 -9.65 10.01
C GLY A 102 -11.44 -8.88 11.33
N LEU A 103 -11.84 -7.60 11.40
CA LEU A 103 -11.76 -6.80 12.64
C LEU A 103 -12.70 -7.27 13.76
N SER A 104 -13.58 -8.23 13.48
CA SER A 104 -14.52 -8.80 14.45
C SER A 104 -13.87 -9.69 15.52
N GLY A 105 -12.60 -10.04 15.36
CA GLY A 105 -11.82 -10.76 16.36
C GLY A 105 -10.52 -11.34 15.81
N GLU A 106 -9.63 -11.74 16.71
CA GLU A 106 -8.28 -12.23 16.37
C GLU A 106 -8.28 -13.40 15.37
N GLU A 107 -9.11 -14.40 15.60
CA GLU A 107 -9.18 -15.58 14.72
C GLU A 107 -9.74 -15.24 13.33
N ALA A 108 -10.76 -14.39 13.27
CA ALA A 108 -11.29 -13.89 12.00
C ALA A 108 -10.21 -13.10 11.23
N PHE A 109 -9.41 -12.30 11.95
CA PHE A 109 -8.32 -11.55 11.34
C PHE A 109 -7.21 -12.47 10.80
N ARG A 110 -6.82 -13.51 11.53
CA ARG A 110 -5.83 -14.50 11.04
C ARG A 110 -6.30 -15.20 9.77
N GLN A 111 -7.58 -15.57 9.72
CA GLN A 111 -8.18 -16.15 8.51
C GLN A 111 -8.16 -15.15 7.35
N ALA A 112 -8.48 -13.87 7.62
CA ALA A 112 -8.38 -12.81 6.62
C ALA A 112 -6.94 -12.66 6.08
N ILE A 113 -5.91 -12.57 6.95
CA ILE A 113 -4.49 -12.51 6.54
C ILE A 113 -4.14 -13.68 5.62
N THR A 114 -4.54 -14.90 6.00
CA THR A 114 -4.24 -16.11 5.24
C THR A 114 -4.89 -16.06 3.86
N ALA A 115 -6.14 -15.62 3.78
CA ALA A 115 -6.89 -15.51 2.54
C ALA A 115 -6.32 -14.46 1.58
N VAL A 116 -5.77 -13.35 2.09
CA VAL A 116 -5.22 -12.26 1.26
C VAL A 116 -3.75 -12.45 0.87
N ARG A 117 -3.08 -13.47 1.42
CA ARG A 117 -1.65 -13.75 1.16
C ARG A 117 -1.34 -13.88 -0.35
N PRO A 118 -2.12 -14.62 -1.16
CA PRO A 118 -1.87 -14.70 -2.61
C PRO A 118 -2.06 -13.35 -3.30
N THR A 119 -3.10 -12.59 -2.94
CA THR A 119 -3.36 -11.27 -3.52
C THR A 119 -2.21 -10.29 -3.30
N PHE A 120 -1.54 -10.37 -2.15
CA PHE A 120 -0.35 -9.55 -1.90
C PHE A 120 0.85 -9.92 -2.80
N HIS A 121 0.97 -11.17 -3.22
CA HIS A 121 1.98 -11.57 -4.20
C HIS A 121 1.67 -10.93 -5.56
N ASP A 122 0.41 -10.93 -5.98
CA ASP A 122 -0.01 -10.31 -7.24
C ASP A 122 0.22 -8.79 -7.22
N ILE A 123 -0.13 -8.12 -6.12
CA ILE A 123 0.18 -6.70 -5.90
C ILE A 123 1.69 -6.44 -6.01
N SER A 124 2.52 -7.33 -5.47
CA SER A 124 3.97 -7.17 -5.54
C SER A 124 4.49 -7.21 -6.99
N ASN A 125 3.91 -8.08 -7.83
CA ASN A 125 4.25 -8.15 -9.26
C ASN A 125 3.81 -6.89 -10.01
N LEU A 126 2.61 -6.38 -9.71
CA LEU A 126 2.12 -5.13 -10.30
C LEU A 126 3.00 -3.93 -9.91
N LEU A 127 3.46 -3.88 -8.65
CA LEU A 127 4.38 -2.87 -8.17
C LEU A 127 5.75 -2.90 -8.88
N VAL A 128 6.26 -4.10 -9.23
CA VAL A 128 7.45 -4.22 -10.07
C VAL A 128 7.21 -3.58 -11.44
N GLY A 129 6.07 -3.86 -12.07
CA GLY A 129 5.67 -3.25 -13.33
C GLY A 129 5.61 -1.72 -13.25
N ILE A 130 4.86 -1.19 -12.27
CA ILE A 130 4.72 0.26 -12.05
C ILE A 130 6.09 0.93 -11.93
N ASN A 131 7.01 0.39 -11.13
CA ASN A 131 8.33 0.99 -10.95
C ASN A 131 9.18 0.90 -12.21
N CYS A 132 9.31 -0.28 -12.83
CA CYS A 132 10.15 -0.46 -14.02
C CYS A 132 9.70 0.45 -15.17
N PHE A 133 8.40 0.52 -15.44
CA PHE A 133 7.88 1.32 -16.54
C PHE A 133 7.89 2.82 -16.21
N SER A 134 7.68 3.22 -14.95
CA SER A 134 7.83 4.63 -14.57
C SER A 134 9.29 5.11 -14.64
N GLU A 135 10.25 4.27 -14.25
CA GLU A 135 11.67 4.57 -14.41
C GLU A 135 12.09 4.69 -15.88
N THR A 136 11.63 3.76 -16.73
CA THR A 136 11.90 3.80 -18.18
C THR A 136 11.29 5.05 -18.81
N LEU A 137 10.04 5.35 -18.47
CA LEU A 137 9.35 6.53 -18.95
C LEU A 137 10.06 7.83 -18.56
N LEU A 138 10.65 7.90 -17.36
CA LEU A 138 11.42 9.07 -16.94
C LEU A 138 12.68 9.32 -17.79
N LEU A 139 13.27 8.28 -18.38
CA LEU A 139 14.41 8.42 -19.30
C LEU A 139 13.99 9.01 -20.64
N ASP A 140 12.75 8.76 -21.06
CA ASP A 140 12.20 9.21 -22.34
C ASP A 140 11.55 10.60 -22.27
N LEU A 141 11.16 11.05 -21.07
CA LEU A 141 10.53 12.34 -20.86
C LEU A 141 11.56 13.47 -20.66
N PRO A 142 11.34 14.68 -21.22
CA PRO A 142 12.27 15.79 -21.03
C PRO A 142 12.39 16.19 -19.55
N GLU A 143 13.60 16.12 -18.98
CA GLU A 143 13.86 16.52 -17.59
C GLU A 143 13.43 17.98 -17.34
N GLY A 144 12.83 18.23 -16.18
CA GLY A 144 12.29 19.54 -15.81
C GLY A 144 10.94 19.90 -16.45
N SER A 145 10.44 19.08 -17.38
CA SER A 145 9.07 19.25 -17.88
C SER A 145 8.03 18.92 -16.79
N HIS A 146 6.83 19.49 -16.94
CA HIS A 146 5.70 19.17 -16.05
C HIS A 146 5.42 17.67 -16.03
N ILE A 147 5.42 17.03 -17.19
CA ILE A 147 5.11 15.61 -17.31
C ILE A 147 6.17 14.70 -16.68
N HIS A 148 7.45 15.06 -16.81
CA HIS A 148 8.53 14.39 -16.10
C HIS A 148 8.36 14.54 -14.57
N THR A 149 7.93 15.71 -14.10
CA THR A 149 7.67 15.93 -12.67
C THR A 149 6.52 15.05 -12.17
N VAL A 150 5.43 14.93 -12.93
CA VAL A 150 4.30 14.06 -12.60
C VAL A 150 4.74 12.60 -12.53
N PHE A 151 5.40 12.07 -13.56
CA PHE A 151 5.85 10.67 -13.54
C PHE A 151 6.96 10.40 -12.52
N ARG A 152 7.70 11.43 -12.09
CA ARG A 152 8.64 11.31 -10.97
C ARG A 152 7.91 11.14 -9.64
N ALA A 153 6.80 11.85 -9.45
CA ALA A 153 5.95 11.66 -8.29
C ALA A 153 5.25 10.29 -8.29
N VAL A 154 4.81 9.82 -9.47
CA VAL A 154 4.32 8.44 -9.68
C VAL A 154 5.38 7.40 -9.30
N ALA A 155 6.61 7.52 -9.81
CA ALA A 155 7.71 6.61 -9.49
C ALA A 155 8.03 6.62 -7.99
N LEU A 156 8.05 7.79 -7.36
CA LEU A 156 8.25 7.92 -5.92
C LEU A 156 7.13 7.21 -5.15
N ALA A 157 5.86 7.44 -5.49
CA ALA A 157 4.72 6.78 -4.85
C ALA A 157 4.76 5.26 -5.03
N GLY A 158 5.09 4.76 -6.24
CA GLY A 158 5.29 3.34 -6.52
C GLY A 158 6.39 2.71 -5.66
N ALA A 159 7.51 3.42 -5.49
CA ALA A 159 8.61 2.99 -4.63
C ALA A 159 8.20 2.92 -3.15
N GLN A 160 7.39 3.87 -2.68
CA GLN A 160 6.85 3.88 -1.31
C GLN A 160 5.89 2.70 -1.08
N ALA A 161 4.97 2.45 -2.02
CA ALA A 161 4.10 1.27 -1.96
C ALA A 161 4.91 -0.04 -1.96
N SER A 162 5.96 -0.12 -2.78
CA SER A 162 6.86 -1.27 -2.86
C SER A 162 7.64 -1.49 -1.57
N ARG A 163 8.06 -0.41 -0.89
CA ARG A 163 8.67 -0.51 0.44
C ARG A 163 7.69 -1.16 1.42
N LEU A 164 6.45 -0.67 1.49
CA LEU A 164 5.44 -1.22 2.39
C LEU A 164 5.08 -2.68 2.07
N ALA A 165 5.06 -3.07 0.79
CA ALA A 165 4.89 -4.45 0.38
C ALA A 165 6.02 -5.35 0.91
N ARG A 166 7.28 -4.87 0.89
CA ARG A 166 8.44 -5.58 1.46
C ARG A 166 8.40 -5.65 2.98
N GLU A 167 8.00 -4.57 3.66
CA GLU A 167 7.84 -4.58 5.12
C GLU A 167 6.77 -5.59 5.54
N ARG A 168 5.61 -5.60 4.87
CA ARG A 168 4.58 -6.64 5.08
C ARG A 168 5.12 -8.05 4.89
N ALA A 169 5.94 -8.29 3.86
CA ALA A 169 6.59 -9.59 3.66
C ALA A 169 7.60 -9.94 4.77
N ALA A 170 8.28 -8.95 5.37
CA ALA A 170 9.11 -9.16 6.54
C ALA A 170 8.27 -9.57 7.77
N PHE A 171 7.14 -8.89 8.01
CA PHE A 171 6.21 -9.25 9.08
C PHE A 171 5.59 -10.65 8.87
N GLN A 172 5.29 -11.03 7.64
CA GLN A 172 4.81 -12.40 7.35
C GLN A 172 5.84 -13.46 7.71
N ARG A 173 7.13 -13.21 7.50
CA ARG A 173 8.18 -14.16 7.91
C ARG A 173 8.27 -14.30 9.42
N LEU A 174 8.06 -13.22 10.17
CA LEU A 174 8.00 -13.28 11.64
C LEU A 174 6.78 -14.07 12.11
N LEU A 175 5.63 -13.90 11.44
CA LEU A 175 4.44 -14.72 11.67
C LEU A 175 4.67 -16.21 11.38
N ASP A 176 5.27 -16.55 10.25
CA ASP A 176 5.49 -17.96 9.88
C ASP A 176 6.46 -18.66 10.87
N LEU A 177 7.36 -17.90 11.53
CA LEU A 177 8.23 -18.41 12.60
C LEU A 177 7.49 -18.62 13.94
N ARG A 178 6.32 -18.01 14.14
CA ARG A 178 5.51 -18.16 15.36
C ARG A 178 5.05 -19.59 15.55
N ASP A 179 4.63 -20.26 14.48
CA ASP A 179 4.06 -21.61 14.54
C ASP A 179 5.09 -22.65 15.04
N ALA A 180 6.38 -22.26 15.10
CA ALA A 180 7.48 -23.06 15.63
C ALA A 180 7.98 -22.61 17.03
N ALA A 181 7.44 -21.54 17.60
CA ALA A 181 7.96 -20.87 18.81
C ALA A 181 7.10 -21.10 20.06
N GLY A 182 7.72 -21.00 21.24
CA GLY A 182 7.00 -21.04 22.52
C GLY A 182 6.34 -19.69 22.91
N PRO A 183 5.37 -19.67 23.85
CA PRO A 183 4.62 -18.46 24.20
C PRO A 183 5.47 -17.25 24.64
N ALA A 184 6.55 -17.48 25.41
CA ALA A 184 7.43 -16.42 25.89
C ALA A 184 8.28 -15.79 24.76
N GLU A 185 8.73 -16.61 23.82
CA GLU A 185 9.50 -16.18 22.65
C GLU A 185 8.63 -15.37 21.68
N TRP A 186 7.32 -15.64 21.65
CA TRP A 186 6.38 -14.88 20.86
C TRP A 186 6.10 -13.50 21.44
N GLN A 187 5.98 -13.36 22.77
CA GLN A 187 5.75 -12.07 23.39
C GLN A 187 6.89 -11.07 23.12
N GLU A 188 8.14 -11.55 23.12
CA GLU A 188 9.31 -10.75 22.71
C GLU A 188 9.24 -10.33 21.24
N ARG A 189 8.85 -11.25 20.35
CA ARG A 189 8.68 -10.97 18.91
C ARG A 189 7.55 -10.00 18.62
N ASP A 190 6.45 -10.05 19.37
CA ASP A 190 5.34 -9.11 19.25
C ASP A 190 5.81 -7.68 19.56
N GLY A 191 6.61 -7.49 20.62
CA GLY A 191 7.26 -6.22 20.92
C GLY A 191 8.17 -5.74 19.79
N GLU A 192 9.04 -6.62 19.28
CA GLU A 192 9.93 -6.31 18.16
C GLU A 192 9.15 -5.88 16.89
N MET A 193 8.01 -6.52 16.60
CA MET A 193 7.16 -6.17 15.47
C MET A 193 6.58 -4.75 15.62
N LEU A 194 6.10 -4.41 16.82
CA LEU A 194 5.55 -3.07 17.09
C LEU A 194 6.63 -1.98 17.04
N GLU A 195 7.80 -2.24 17.61
CA GLU A 195 8.93 -1.30 17.54
C GLU A 195 9.37 -1.06 16.09
N ARG A 196 9.50 -2.14 15.30
CA ARG A 196 9.79 -2.05 13.86
C ARG A 196 8.71 -1.25 13.13
N LEU A 197 7.44 -1.50 13.42
CA LEU A 197 6.32 -0.77 12.84
C LEU A 197 6.43 0.74 13.12
N ILE A 198 6.68 1.11 14.38
CA ILE A 198 6.80 2.52 14.80
C ILE A 198 8.00 3.19 14.11
N ALA A 199 9.18 2.56 14.18
CA ALA A 199 10.40 3.10 13.60
C ALA A 199 10.27 3.32 12.09
N ARG A 200 9.66 2.36 11.37
CA ARG A 200 9.47 2.44 9.92
C ARG A 200 8.57 3.57 9.47
N TRP A 201 7.51 3.86 10.22
CA TRP A 201 6.64 4.98 9.89
C TRP A 201 7.27 6.33 10.27
N GLN A 202 8.06 6.41 11.33
CA GLN A 202 8.84 7.61 11.66
C GLN A 202 9.91 7.92 10.59
N GLU A 203 10.58 6.90 10.05
CA GLU A 203 11.51 7.04 8.91
C GLU A 203 10.78 7.50 7.63
N GLY A 204 9.51 7.13 7.45
CA GLY A 204 8.69 7.47 6.29
C GLY A 204 7.98 8.83 6.36
N GLU A 205 7.62 9.31 7.55
CA GLU A 205 6.95 10.61 7.79
C GLU A 205 7.77 11.81 7.28
N GLY A 206 9.10 11.68 7.20
CA GLY A 206 9.98 12.73 6.67
C GLY A 206 9.91 12.93 5.15
N ALA A 207 9.25 12.05 4.39
CA ALA A 207 9.33 12.04 2.93
C ALA A 207 7.98 11.91 2.18
N ALA A 208 6.86 11.54 2.81
CA ALA A 208 5.66 11.17 2.04
C ALA A 208 4.30 11.43 2.74
N GLY A 209 3.81 12.67 2.65
CA GLY A 209 2.39 13.04 2.89
C GLY A 209 1.85 12.78 4.30
N GLU A 210 0.65 13.29 4.59
CA GLU A 210 -0.04 13.02 5.86
C GLU A 210 -0.47 11.54 5.94
N LEU A 211 -0.31 10.94 7.12
CA LEU A 211 -0.78 9.58 7.41
C LEU A 211 -2.31 9.51 7.35
N SER A 212 -2.83 8.41 6.80
CA SER A 212 -4.26 8.10 6.89
C SER A 212 -4.70 7.91 8.34
N GLU A 213 -6.01 8.02 8.59
CA GLU A 213 -6.58 7.77 9.91
C GLU A 213 -6.26 6.35 10.41
N VAL A 214 -6.33 5.36 9.53
CA VAL A 214 -5.95 3.97 9.85
C VAL A 214 -4.49 3.87 10.30
N GLU A 215 -3.56 4.46 9.54
CA GLU A 215 -2.13 4.48 9.88
C GLU A 215 -1.90 5.15 11.25
N ARG A 216 -2.53 6.32 11.49
CA ARG A 216 -2.39 7.05 12.76
C ARG A 216 -2.89 6.24 13.95
N THR A 217 -4.09 5.67 13.85
CA THR A 217 -4.70 4.92 14.96
C THR A 217 -3.94 3.62 15.25
N VAL A 218 -3.46 2.93 14.21
CA VAL A 218 -2.62 1.74 14.38
C VAL A 218 -1.29 2.09 15.05
N LEU A 219 -0.61 3.15 14.62
CA LEU A 219 0.65 3.58 15.23
C LEU A 219 0.49 4.05 16.66
N GLN A 220 -0.60 4.76 16.96
CA GLN A 220 -0.92 5.16 18.34
C GLN A 220 -1.12 3.93 19.22
N THR A 221 -1.86 2.93 18.74
CA THR A 221 -2.09 1.67 19.47
C THR A 221 -0.78 0.90 19.66
N ALA A 222 0.07 0.85 18.63
CA ALA A 222 1.38 0.21 18.72
C ALA A 222 2.26 0.87 19.79
N ARG A 223 2.32 2.21 19.82
CA ARG A 223 3.09 2.97 20.82
C ARG A 223 2.62 2.71 22.25
N GLN A 224 1.30 2.74 22.47
CA GLN A 224 0.72 2.45 23.78
C GLN A 224 1.14 1.07 24.28
N ARG A 225 1.13 0.06 23.41
CA ARG A 225 1.52 -1.31 23.76
C ARG A 225 3.01 -1.49 24.04
N THR A 226 3.88 -0.72 23.40
CA THR A 226 5.33 -0.77 23.68
C THR A 226 5.71 -0.05 24.98
N GLU A 227 4.83 0.81 25.50
CA GLU A 227 5.05 1.59 26.73
C GLU A 227 4.51 0.89 28.00
N THR A 228 3.80 -0.23 27.86
CA THR A 228 3.15 -0.97 28.96
C THR A 228 3.94 -2.22 29.33
#